data_AF-A0A838PUE0-F1
#
_entry.id   AF-A0A838PUE0-F1
#
_cell.length_a   1.000
_cell.length_b   1.000
_cell.length_c   1.000
_cell.angle_alpha   90.00
_cell.angle_beta   90.00
_cell.angle_gamma   90.00
#
_symmetry.space_group_name_H-M   'P 1'
#
loop_
_entity.id
_entity.type
_entity.pdbx_description
1 polymer ?
#
loop_
_entity_poly.entity_id
_entity_poly.type
_entity_poly.pdbx_seq_one_letter_code
_entity_poly.pdbx_strand_id
1 'polypeptide(L)'
;MNIVLNVLCVALDLYFIALLLRIILSYVPALPEPLRPIARFVRSITDPLLLPLRGLIPPVRIGAGALDLSPLILFFAIRIVRGLLCSRANMGLF
;
A
#
# COMPACT_ATOMS: atom_id res chain seq x y z
N MET A 1 21.26 -14.06 -11.77
CA MET A 1 20.37 -13.20 -10.97
C MET A 1 19.51 -12.39 -11.93
N ASN A 2 18.23 -12.75 -12.07
CA ASN A 2 17.39 -12.23 -13.15
C ASN A 2 17.06 -10.75 -12.87
N ILE A 3 17.57 -9.85 -13.71
CA ILE A 3 17.38 -8.39 -13.58
C ILE A 3 15.89 -8.04 -13.43
N VAL A 4 15.02 -8.74 -14.17
CA VAL A 4 13.56 -8.59 -14.10
C VAL A 4 13.02 -8.83 -12.69
N LEU A 5 13.49 -9.85 -11.99
CA LEU A 5 13.04 -10.15 -10.62
C LEU A 5 13.51 -9.08 -9.64
N ASN A 6 14.73 -8.59 -9.77
CA ASN A 6 15.26 -7.53 -8.91
C ASN A 6 14.49 -6.22 -9.06
N VAL A 7 14.20 -5.80 -10.30
CA VAL A 7 13.40 -4.60 -10.57
C VAL A 7 12.00 -4.73 -9.99
N LEU A 8 11.39 -5.91 -10.11
CA LEU A 8 10.07 -6.18 -9.53
C LEU A 8 10.07 -6.10 -7.99
N CYS A 9 11.09 -6.68 -7.34
CA CYS A 9 11.22 -6.61 -5.88
C CYS A 9 11.36 -5.16 -5.38
N VAL A 10 12.15 -4.33 -6.08
CA VAL A 10 12.29 -2.89 -5.75
C VAL A 10 10.97 -2.14 -5.97
N ALA A 11 10.26 -2.42 -7.05
CA ALA A 11 8.96 -1.80 -7.32
C ALA A 11 7.93 -2.14 -6.23
N LEU A 12 7.90 -3.39 -5.76
CA LEU A 12 7.06 -3.83 -4.63
C LEU A 12 7.41 -3.07 -3.33
N ASP A 13 8.69 -2.80 -3.08
CA ASP A 13 9.13 -2.01 -1.93
C ASP A 13 8.72 -0.54 -2.01
N LEU A 14 8.82 0.07 -3.19
CA LEU A 14 8.35 1.44 -3.40
C LEU A 14 6.83 1.54 -3.21
N TYR A 15 6.10 0.57 -3.73
CA TYR A 15 4.64 0.51 -3.56
C TYR A 15 4.25 0.27 -2.09
N PHE A 16 5.04 -0.51 -1.35
CA PHE A 16 4.87 -0.69 0.09
C PHE A 16 4.99 0.63 0.87
N ILE A 17 5.97 1.47 0.52
CA ILE A 17 6.11 2.81 1.12
C ILE A 17 4.90 3.69 0.77
N ALA A 18 4.42 3.64 -0.47
CA ALA A 18 3.23 4.39 -0.88
C ALA A 18 1.98 3.98 -0.10
N LEU A 19 1.81 2.69 0.23
CA LEU A 19 0.72 2.23 1.09
C LEU A 19 0.83 2.70 2.53
N LEU A 20 2.03 2.68 3.11
CA LEU A 20 2.25 3.26 4.44
C LEU A 20 1.88 4.74 4.46
N LEU A 21 2.30 5.47 3.42
CA LEU A 21 1.94 6.88 3.28
C LEU A 21 0.42 7.05 3.11
N ARG A 22 -0.25 6.17 2.36
CA ARG A 22 -1.72 6.18 2.22
C ARG A 22 -2.42 5.99 3.56
N ILE A 23 -1.93 5.07 4.41
CA ILE A 23 -2.46 4.86 5.76
C ILE A 23 -2.27 6.13 6.59
N ILE A 24 -1.06 6.68 6.68
CA ILE A 24 -0.81 7.90 7.46
C ILE A 24 -1.72 9.04 6.98
N LEU A 25 -1.81 9.25 5.67
CA LEU A 25 -2.63 10.31 5.07
C LEU A 25 -4.14 10.09 5.27
N SER A 26 -4.63 8.86 5.41
CA SER A 26 -6.05 8.61 5.66
C SER A 26 -6.46 8.90 7.09
N TYR A 27 -5.53 8.83 8.04
CA TYR A 27 -5.78 9.16 9.45
C TYR A 27 -5.53 10.65 9.78
N VAL A 28 -5.11 11.46 8.82
CA VAL A 28 -4.94 12.92 8.98
C VAL A 28 -6.16 13.62 8.37
N PRO A 29 -7.19 13.97 9.18
CA PRO A 29 -8.44 14.54 8.68
C PRO A 29 -8.28 15.94 8.06
N ALA A 30 -7.28 16.71 8.48
CA ALA A 30 -7.03 18.08 8.01
C ALA A 30 -5.61 18.22 7.47
N LEU A 31 -5.41 17.81 6.22
CA LEU A 31 -4.13 17.97 5.51
C LEU A 31 -3.88 19.44 5.12
N PRO A 32 -2.71 20.01 5.48
CA PRO A 32 -2.27 21.32 4.98
C PRO A 32 -2.28 21.39 3.46
N GLU A 33 -2.64 22.56 2.89
CA GLU A 33 -2.60 22.82 1.43
C GLU A 33 -1.34 22.30 0.71
N PRO A 34 -0.10 22.52 1.22
CA PRO A 34 1.11 22.05 0.52
C PRO A 34 1.21 20.52 0.45
N LEU A 35 0.56 19.77 1.34
CA LEU A 35 0.60 18.30 1.38
C LEU A 35 -0.53 17.64 0.56
N ARG A 36 -1.53 18.40 0.14
CA ARG A 36 -2.65 17.88 -0.66
C ARG A 36 -2.25 17.30 -2.01
N PRO A 37 -1.31 17.89 -2.79
CA PRO A 37 -0.83 17.30 -4.04
C PRO A 37 -0.17 15.94 -3.82
N ILE A 38 0.67 15.82 -2.78
CA ILE A 38 1.33 14.55 -2.40
C ILE A 38 0.27 13.52 -2.05
N ALA A 39 -0.72 13.90 -1.24
CA ALA A 39 -1.81 12.99 -0.88
C ALA A 39 -2.62 12.53 -2.10
N ARG A 40 -2.87 13.41 -3.07
CA ARG A 40 -3.52 13.04 -4.35
C ARG A 40 -2.66 12.08 -5.18
N PHE A 41 -1.35 12.31 -5.24
CA PHE A 41 -0.43 11.43 -5.96
C PHE A 41 -0.35 10.02 -5.35
N VAL A 42 -0.27 9.95 -4.02
CA VAL A 42 -0.32 8.67 -3.30
C VAL A 42 -1.65 7.97 -3.55
N ARG A 43 -2.76 8.72 -3.54
CA ARG A 43 -4.07 8.19 -3.87
C ARG A 43 -4.14 7.66 -5.31
N SER A 44 -3.63 8.39 -6.29
CA SER A 44 -3.67 7.93 -7.70
C SER A 44 -2.88 6.64 -7.95
N ILE A 45 -1.81 6.40 -7.20
CA ILE A 45 -1.03 5.15 -7.32
C ILE A 45 -1.71 3.99 -6.59
N THR A 46 -2.31 4.26 -5.42
CA THR A 46 -2.85 3.21 -4.54
C THR A 46 -4.31 2.85 -4.87
N ASP A 47 -5.11 3.82 -5.34
CA ASP A 47 -6.53 3.63 -5.68
C ASP A 47 -6.81 2.54 -6.72
N PRO A 48 -6.07 2.35 -7.83
CA PRO A 48 -6.39 1.29 -8.79
C PRO A 48 -6.38 -0.12 -8.18
N LEU A 49 -5.57 -0.34 -7.13
CA LEU A 49 -5.55 -1.61 -6.40
C LEU A 49 -6.52 -1.62 -5.20
N LEU A 50 -6.80 -0.46 -4.60
CA LEU A 50 -7.70 -0.35 -3.45
C LEU A 50 -9.19 -0.31 -3.84
N LEU A 51 -9.55 0.28 -4.97
CA LEU A 51 -10.92 0.35 -5.50
C LEU A 51 -11.59 -1.03 -5.63
N PRO A 52 -10.98 -2.04 -6.29
CA PRO A 52 -11.58 -3.38 -6.35
C PRO A 52 -11.65 -4.04 -4.96
N LEU A 53 -10.66 -3.80 -4.10
CA LEU A 53 -10.67 -4.32 -2.73
C LEU A 53 -11.78 -3.71 -1.86
N ARG A 54 -12.15 -2.45 -2.09
CA ARG A 54 -13.29 -1.80 -1.41
C ARG A 54 -14.64 -2.38 -1.83
N GLY A 55 -14.73 -2.97 -3.02
CA GLY A 55 -15.92 -3.71 -3.44
C GLY A 55 -16.07 -5.07 -2.74
N LEU A 56 -14.95 -5.68 -2.35
CA LEU A 56 -14.90 -6.99 -1.67
C LEU A 56 -15.00 -6.86 -0.16
N ILE A 57 -14.40 -5.81 0.41
CA ILE A 57 -14.32 -5.59 1.85
C ILE A 57 -15.27 -4.44 2.20
N PRO A 58 -16.41 -4.72 2.89
CA PRO A 58 -17.31 -3.66 3.31
C PRO A 58 -16.55 -2.64 4.17
N PRO A 59 -16.73 -1.33 3.93
CA PRO A 59 -16.02 -0.30 4.69
C PRO A 59 -16.41 -0.38 6.16
N VAL A 60 -15.41 -0.51 7.04
CA VAL A 60 -15.65 -0.59 8.48
C VAL A 60 -15.86 0.83 9.00
N ARG A 61 -17.10 1.13 9.38
CA ARG A 61 -17.44 2.38 10.07
C ARG A 61 -16.92 2.31 11.50
N ILE A 62 -16.04 3.23 11.91
CA ILE A 62 -15.54 3.32 13.28
C ILE A 62 -15.86 4.73 13.79
N GLY A 63 -16.83 4.83 14.71
CA GLY A 63 -17.27 6.11 15.28
C GLY A 63 -17.92 7.02 14.25
N ALA A 64 -17.45 8.27 14.16
CA ALA A 64 -17.96 9.28 13.22
C ALA A 64 -17.33 9.23 11.82
N GLY A 65 -16.41 8.29 11.55
CA GLY A 65 -15.69 8.17 10.28
C GLY A 65 -15.72 6.75 9.70
N ALA A 66 -15.46 6.63 8.40
CA ALA A 66 -15.18 5.35 7.76
C ALA A 66 -13.67 5.06 7.87
N LEU A 67 -13.30 3.94 8.49
CA LEU A 67 -11.92 3.49 8.47
C LEU A 67 -11.69 2.59 7.25
N ASP A 68 -10.87 3.09 6.33
CA ASP A 68 -10.42 2.30 5.19
C ASP A 68 -9.40 1.24 5.66
N LEU A 69 -9.86 0.01 5.91
CA LEU A 69 -8.99 -1.14 6.19
C LEU A 69 -8.33 -1.73 4.93
N SER A 70 -8.81 -1.35 3.75
CA SER A 70 -8.30 -1.85 2.46
C SER A 70 -6.77 -1.66 2.28
N PRO A 71 -6.15 -0.51 2.65
CA PRO A 71 -4.70 -0.33 2.58
C PRO A 71 -3.93 -1.28 3.49
N LEU A 72 -4.47 -1.60 4.67
CA LEU A 72 -3.85 -2.53 5.62
C LEU A 72 -3.91 -3.97 5.09
N ILE A 73 -5.04 -4.37 4.51
CA ILE A 73 -5.18 -5.71 3.91
C ILE A 73 -4.26 -5.84 2.68
N LEU A 74 -4.21 -4.82 1.83
CA LEU A 74 -3.31 -4.79 0.68
C LEU A 74 -1.83 -4.82 1.11
N PHE A 75 -1.49 -4.15 2.22
CA PHE A 75 -0.16 -4.21 2.82
C PHE A 75 0.25 -5.65 3.18
N PHE A 76 -0.61 -6.41 3.86
CA PHE A 76 -0.32 -7.81 4.19
C PHE A 76 -0.22 -8.68 2.94
N ALA A 77 -1.12 -8.49 1.97
CA ALA A 77 -1.09 -9.24 0.71
C ALA A 77 0.24 -9.04 -0.04
N ILE A 78 0.71 -7.79 -0.14
CA ILE A 78 2.00 -7.48 -0.80
C ILE A 78 3.18 -8.05 -0.04
N ARG A 79 3.17 -8.05 1.29
CA ARG A 79 4.24 -8.67 2.09
C ARG A 79 4.34 -10.16 1.85
N ILE A 80 3.20 -10.85 1.74
CA ILE A 80 3.16 -12.29 1.41
C ILE A 80 3.68 -12.52 -0.01
N VAL A 81 3.17 -11.78 -0.99
CA VAL A 81 3.57 -11.92 -2.41
C VAL A 81 5.06 -11.62 -2.61
N ARG A 82 5.56 -10.52 -2.04
CA ARG A 82 6.99 -10.19 -2.05
C ARG A 82 7.80 -11.28 -1.35
N GLY A 83 7.33 -11.79 -0.21
CA GLY A 83 7.93 -12.94 0.46
C GLY A 83 8.06 -14.12 -0.50
N LEU A 84 7.00 -14.53 -1.18
CA LEU A 84 7.06 -15.69 -2.07
C LEU A 84 7.97 -15.48 -3.30
N LEU A 85 7.92 -14.29 -3.90
CA LEU A 85 8.65 -13.97 -5.14
C LEU A 85 10.13 -13.63 -4.87
N CYS A 86 10.40 -12.88 -3.80
CA CYS A 86 11.72 -12.34 -3.48
C CYS A 86 12.42 -13.10 -2.34
N SER A 87 11.73 -13.93 -1.54
CA SER A 87 12.40 -14.80 -0.52
C SER A 87 13.30 -15.84 -1.19
N ARG A 88 12.94 -16.34 -2.38
CA ARG A 88 13.87 -17.19 -3.15
C ARG A 88 15.14 -16.46 -3.60
N ALA A 89 15.17 -15.13 -3.55
CA ALA A 89 16.37 -14.31 -3.77
C ALA A 89 17.02 -13.82 -2.46
N ASN A 90 16.34 -13.97 -1.31
CA ASN A 90 16.74 -13.42 -0.01
C ASN A 90 16.80 -14.48 1.12
N MET A 91 16.87 -15.77 0.77
CA MET A 91 17.18 -16.87 1.70
C MET A 91 18.67 -16.84 2.10
N GLY A 92 19.11 -15.69 2.59
CA GLY A 92 20.48 -15.39 3.01
C GLY A 92 20.57 -14.17 3.94
N LEU A 93 19.44 -13.61 4.40
CA LEU A 93 19.42 -12.47 5.32
C LEU A 93 18.35 -12.61 6.43
N PHE A 94 18.26 -13.81 7.00
CA PHE A 94 18.08 -14.03 8.43
C PHE A 94 18.99 -15.19 8.84
#